data_AF-A0A0G1CK02-F1
#
_entry.id   AF-A0A0G1CK02-F1
#
_cell.length_a   1.000
_cell.length_b   1.000
_cell.length_c   1.000
_cell.angle_alpha   90.00
_cell.angle_beta   90.00
_cell.angle_gamma   90.00
#
_symmetry.space_group_name_H-M   'P 1'
#
loop_
_entity.id
_entity.type
_entity.pdbx_description
1 polymer ?
#
loop_
_entity_poly.entity_id
_entity_poly.type
_entity_poly.pdbx_seq_one_letter_code
_entity_poly.pdbx_strand_id
1 'polypeptide(L)'
;MKLTRYSVSTLLIFSVNGMFVVAACYALIYAQWSTLFIVAQGTVLNYAPFFLEKKYSLHTPREIHASISLFVFGSFILGEVQNFYNTIWWWDALLHFSAGYMLTVIALIMLSVVFTYRTFGY
;
A
#
# COMPACT_ATOMS: atom_id res chain seq x y z
N MET A 1 -7.54 -13.81 -29.10
CA MET A 1 -8.09 -13.85 -27.72
C MET A 1 -6.92 -14.03 -26.74
N LYS A 2 -6.35 -12.93 -26.21
CA LYS A 2 -5.29 -13.01 -25.17
C LYS A 2 -6.01 -13.22 -23.83
N LEU A 3 -6.03 -14.46 -23.35
CA LEU A 3 -6.43 -14.75 -21.97
C LEU A 3 -5.45 -14.02 -21.05
N THR A 4 -5.91 -12.94 -20.41
CA THR A 4 -5.08 -12.14 -19.51
C THR A 4 -4.82 -12.94 -18.24
N ARG A 5 -3.66 -13.60 -18.18
CA ARG A 5 -3.17 -14.24 -16.97
C ARG A 5 -2.96 -13.14 -15.91
N TYR A 6 -3.71 -13.18 -14.81
CA TYR A 6 -3.53 -12.20 -13.72
C TYR A 6 -2.07 -12.23 -13.25
N SER A 7 -1.42 -11.06 -13.19
CA SER A 7 -0.08 -10.93 -12.61
C SER A 7 -0.14 -11.20 -11.11
N VAL A 8 0.93 -11.77 -10.53
CA VAL A 8 1.03 -12.06 -9.09
C VAL A 8 0.70 -10.81 -8.25
N SER A 9 1.19 -9.64 -8.65
CA SER A 9 0.89 -8.35 -8.02
C SER A 9 -0.61 -8.05 -7.95
N THR A 10 -1.36 -8.40 -8.99
CA THR A 10 -2.81 -8.19 -9.03
C THR A 10 -3.53 -9.11 -8.05
N LEU A 11 -3.14 -10.38 -8.01
CA LEU A 11 -3.69 -11.34 -7.04
C LEU A 11 -3.39 -10.90 -5.61
N LEU A 12 -2.18 -10.42 -5.34
CA LEU A 12 -1.79 -9.90 -4.03
C LEU A 12 -2.68 -8.73 -3.61
N ILE A 13 -2.85 -7.73 -4.47
CA ILE A 13 -3.66 -6.55 -4.18
C ILE A 13 -5.12 -6.96 -3.87
N PHE A 14 -5.68 -7.88 -4.66
CA PHE A 14 -7.04 -8.39 -4.41
C PHE A 14 -7.14 -9.14 -3.08
N SER A 15 -6.15 -9.98 -2.75
CA SER A 15 -6.12 -10.69 -1.46
C SER A 15 -6.05 -9.72 -0.29
N VAL A 16 -5.17 -8.71 -0.34
CA VAL A 16 -5.05 -7.68 0.71
C VAL A 16 -6.37 -6.92 0.85
N ASN A 17 -6.96 -6.47 -0.25
CA ASN A 17 -8.27 -5.79 -0.22
C ASN A 17 -9.37 -6.66 0.41
N GLY A 18 -9.39 -7.96 0.07
CA GLY A 18 -10.30 -8.91 0.69
C GLY A 18 -10.14 -8.99 2.20
N MET A 19 -8.90 -9.00 2.70
CA MET A 19 -8.61 -9.00 4.14
C MET A 19 -9.08 -7.72 4.84
N PHE A 20 -8.92 -6.55 4.22
CA PHE A 20 -9.46 -5.29 4.75
C PHE A 20 -10.99 -5.32 4.85
N VAL A 21 -11.69 -5.85 3.84
CA VAL A 21 -13.15 -6.00 3.86
C VAL A 21 -13.59 -6.95 4.97
N VAL A 22 -12.93 -8.11 5.10
CA VAL A 22 -13.24 -9.07 6.17
C VAL A 22 -13.02 -8.45 7.54
N ALA A 23 -11.92 -7.72 7.75
CA ALA A 23 -11.62 -7.03 9.00
C ALA A 23 -12.67 -5.95 9.33
N ALA A 24 -13.13 -5.19 8.33
CA ALA A 24 -14.18 -4.19 8.50
C ALA A 24 -15.51 -4.81 8.91
N CYS A 25 -15.92 -5.90 8.24
CA CYS A 25 -17.13 -6.64 8.58
C CYS A 25 -17.06 -7.21 10.01
N TYR A 26 -15.92 -7.80 10.38
CA TYR A 26 -15.69 -8.28 11.73
C TYR A 26 -15.83 -7.14 12.76
N ALA A 27 -15.16 -6.02 12.54
CA ALA A 27 -15.21 -4.88 13.44
C ALA A 27 -16.64 -4.32 13.59
N LEU A 28 -17.44 -4.30 12.53
CA LEU A 28 -18.85 -3.88 12.57
C LEU A 28 -19.73 -4.86 13.36
N ILE A 29 -19.60 -6.17 13.12
CA ILE A 29 -20.39 -7.21 13.80
C ILE A 29 -20.17 -7.18 15.32
N TYR A 30 -18.92 -6.99 15.76
CA TYR A 30 -18.55 -6.99 17.18
C TYR A 30 -18.48 -5.57 17.79
N ALA A 31 -18.95 -4.54 17.07
CA ALA A 31 -18.93 -3.14 17.50
C ALA A 31 -17.54 -2.65 17.98
N GLN A 32 -16.47 -3.11 17.34
CA GLN A 32 -15.10 -2.69 17.63
C GLN A 32 -14.75 -1.40 16.88
N TRP A 33 -15.22 -0.27 17.42
CA TRP A 33 -15.06 1.05 16.77
C TRP A 33 -13.60 1.45 16.52
N SER A 34 -12.69 1.13 17.44
CA SER A 34 -11.25 1.40 17.28
C SER A 34 -10.66 0.62 16.11
N THR A 35 -10.92 -0.69 16.06
CA THR A 35 -10.52 -1.55 14.93
C THR A 35 -11.11 -1.05 13.61
N LEU A 36 -12.39 -0.67 13.61
CA LEU A 36 -13.04 -0.15 12.41
C LEU A 36 -12.37 1.13 11.90
N PHE A 37 -12.02 2.04 12.79
CA PHE A 37 -11.31 3.28 12.44
C PHE A 37 -9.95 2.99 11.80
N ILE A 38 -9.16 2.10 12.41
CA ILE A 38 -7.84 1.69 11.90
C ILE A 38 -7.96 1.02 10.52
N VAL A 39 -8.90 0.08 10.38
CA VAL A 39 -9.17 -0.60 9.10
C VAL A 39 -9.62 0.39 8.02
N ALA A 40 -10.45 1.38 8.37
CA ALA A 40 -10.89 2.41 7.43
C ALA A 40 -9.73 3.28 6.95
N GLN A 41 -8.83 3.71 7.85
CA GLN A 41 -7.62 4.45 7.48
C GLN A 41 -6.72 3.63 6.55
N GLY A 42 -6.45 2.37 6.90
CA GLY A 42 -5.65 1.48 6.07
C GLY A 42 -6.29 1.25 4.70
N THR A 43 -7.62 1.11 4.64
CA THR A 43 -8.36 0.99 3.37
C THR A 43 -8.16 2.23 2.50
N VAL A 44 -8.36 3.43 3.05
CA VAL A 44 -8.17 4.70 2.32
C VAL A 44 -6.75 4.81 1.77
N LEU A 45 -5.74 4.52 2.58
CA LEU A 45 -4.34 4.57 2.16
C LEU A 45 -4.02 3.52 1.09
N ASN A 46 -4.61 2.32 1.18
CA ASN A 46 -4.40 1.26 0.19
C ASN A 46 -4.95 1.62 -1.20
N TYR A 47 -5.98 2.48 -1.26
CA TYR A 47 -6.53 3.02 -2.50
C TYR A 47 -5.89 4.35 -2.94
N ALA A 48 -4.95 4.91 -2.18
CA ALA A 48 -4.27 6.15 -2.54
C ALA A 48 -3.64 6.13 -3.95
N PRO A 49 -2.96 5.04 -4.40
CA PRO A 49 -2.39 4.99 -5.75
C PRO A 49 -3.45 5.18 -6.84
N PHE A 50 -4.60 4.53 -6.72
CA PHE A 50 -5.71 4.67 -7.66
C PHE A 50 -6.21 6.11 -7.76
N PHE A 51 -6.35 6.80 -6.62
CA PHE A 51 -6.77 8.20 -6.62
C PHE A 51 -5.72 9.13 -7.25
N LEU A 52 -4.43 8.86 -7.03
CA LEU A 52 -3.33 9.62 -7.63
C LEU A 52 -3.27 9.43 -9.15
N GLU A 53 -3.40 8.20 -9.64
CA GLU A 53 -3.46 7.90 -11.08
C GLU A 53 -4.61 8.65 -11.73
N LYS A 54 -5.81 8.57 -11.15
CA LYS A 54 -7.00 9.25 -11.69
C LYS A 54 -6.86 10.77 -11.68
N LYS A 55 -6.26 11.34 -10.64
CA LYS A 55 -6.14 12.80 -10.49
C LYS A 55 -5.05 13.41 -11.37
N TYR A 56 -3.92 12.74 -11.52
CA TYR A 56 -2.74 13.27 -12.21
C TYR A 56 -2.47 12.60 -13.56
N SER A 57 -3.37 11.72 -14.03
CA SER A 57 -3.19 10.92 -15.25
C SER A 57 -1.86 10.16 -15.27
N LEU A 58 -1.38 9.78 -14.09
CA LEU A 58 -0.17 8.99 -13.92
C LEU A 58 -0.50 7.52 -14.14
N HIS A 59 0.45 6.76 -14.68
CA HIS A 59 0.40 5.30 -14.68
C HIS A 59 1.32 4.79 -13.59
N THR A 60 0.75 4.24 -12.52
CA THR A 60 1.52 3.64 -11.44
C THR A 60 1.76 2.16 -11.77
N PRO A 61 3.03 1.70 -11.82
CA PRO A 61 3.33 0.28 -11.96
C PRO A 61 2.62 -0.54 -10.88
N ARG A 62 2.07 -1.69 -11.26
CA ARG A 62 1.32 -2.57 -10.35
C ARG A 62 2.15 -3.06 -9.19
N GLU A 63 3.45 -3.15 -9.40
CA GLU A 63 4.47 -3.53 -8.42
C GLU A 63 4.54 -2.49 -7.29
N ILE A 64 4.48 -1.20 -7.62
CA ILE A 64 4.45 -0.11 -6.62
C ILE A 64 3.15 -0.19 -5.82
N HIS A 65 2.01 -0.41 -6.47
CA HIS A 65 0.74 -0.58 -5.76
C HIS A 65 0.79 -1.79 -4.82
N ALA A 66 1.29 -2.94 -5.29
CA ALA A 66 1.45 -4.13 -4.46
C ALA A 66 2.37 -3.90 -3.24
N SER A 67 3.48 -3.17 -3.42
CA SER A 67 4.36 -2.80 -2.31
C SER A 67 3.67 -1.90 -1.29
N ILE A 68 2.91 -0.89 -1.75
CA ILE A 68 2.10 -0.02 -0.87
C ILE A 68 1.05 -0.86 -0.12
N SER A 69 0.38 -1.79 -0.81
CA SER A 69 -0.61 -2.66 -0.21
C SER A 69 -0.02 -3.57 0.88
N LEU A 70 1.15 -4.14 0.64
CA LEU A 70 1.85 -4.93 1.66
C LEU A 70 2.25 -4.08 2.86
N PHE A 71 2.80 -2.89 2.62
CA PHE A 71 3.21 -1.98 3.69
C PHE A 71 2.02 -1.55 4.55
N VAL A 72 0.91 -1.14 3.92
CA VAL A 72 -0.31 -0.72 4.62
C VAL A 72 -0.94 -1.89 5.37
N PHE A 73 -1.01 -3.08 4.77
CA PHE A 73 -1.48 -4.29 5.45
C PHE A 73 -0.62 -4.62 6.67
N GLY A 74 0.70 -4.59 6.52
CA GLY A 74 1.65 -4.85 7.59
C GLY A 74 1.56 -3.83 8.74
N SER A 75 1.35 -2.57 8.41
CA SER A 75 1.26 -1.50 9.41
C SER A 75 -0.08 -1.51 10.16
N PHE A 76 -1.20 -1.62 9.45
CA PHE A 76 -2.54 -1.45 10.03
C PHE A 76 -3.14 -2.77 10.52
N ILE A 77 -3.14 -3.83 9.70
CA ILE A 77 -3.77 -5.09 10.11
C ILE A 77 -2.84 -5.87 11.03
N LEU A 78 -1.61 -6.12 10.60
CA LEU A 78 -0.68 -6.90 11.42
C LEU A 78 -0.13 -6.08 12.61
N GLY A 79 0.30 -4.86 12.36
CA GLY A 79 0.85 -3.95 13.38
C GLY A 79 -0.16 -3.61 14.46
N GLU A 80 -1.26 -2.95 14.08
CA GLU A 80 -2.25 -2.47 15.04
C GLU A 80 -3.28 -3.53 15.43
N VAL A 81 -4.03 -4.09 14.47
CA VAL A 81 -5.16 -4.99 14.79
C VAL A 81 -4.69 -6.33 15.38
N GLN A 82 -3.59 -6.89 14.88
CA GLN A 82 -2.99 -8.13 15.42
C GLN A 82 -1.88 -7.85 16.44
N ASN A 83 -1.64 -6.59 16.81
CA ASN A 83 -0.73 -6.20 17.88
C ASN A 83 0.76 -6.57 17.64
N PHE A 84 1.23 -6.63 16.38
CA PHE A 84 2.62 -6.97 16.07
C PHE A 84 3.62 -5.93 16.56
N TYR A 85 3.25 -4.65 16.65
CA TYR A 85 4.12 -3.62 17.21
C TYR A 85 4.58 -3.92 18.64
N ASN A 86 3.72 -4.58 19.42
CA ASN A 86 4.03 -4.89 20.82
C ASN A 86 4.52 -6.34 21.02
N THR A 87 4.29 -7.23 20.05
CA THR A 87 4.59 -8.67 20.19
C THR A 87 5.81 -9.12 19.40
N ILE A 88 6.15 -8.46 18.29
CA ILE A 88 7.30 -8.80 17.44
C ILE A 88 8.30 -7.64 17.47
N TRP A 89 9.40 -7.81 18.19
CA TRP A 89 10.36 -6.75 18.51
C TRP A 89 11.02 -6.07 17.29
N TRP A 90 11.12 -6.75 16.15
CA TRP A 90 11.72 -6.20 14.92
C TRP A 90 10.69 -5.64 13.93
N TRP A 91 9.39 -5.79 14.22
CA TRP A 91 8.32 -5.46 13.27
C TRP A 91 8.33 -3.99 12.87
N ASP A 92 8.45 -3.11 13.86
CA ASP A 92 8.50 -1.67 13.64
C ASP A 92 9.71 -1.27 12.79
N ALA A 93 10.88 -1.85 13.05
CA ALA A 93 12.09 -1.61 12.28
C ALA A 93 11.96 -2.08 10.82
N LEU A 94 11.32 -3.23 10.56
CA LEU A 94 11.05 -3.70 9.20
C LEU A 94 10.17 -2.69 8.44
N LEU A 95 9.10 -2.21 9.06
CA LEU A 95 8.19 -1.27 8.43
C LEU A 95 8.89 0.07 8.15
N HIS A 96 9.63 0.62 9.12
CA HIS A 96 10.40 1.85 8.92
C HIS A 96 11.43 1.73 7.79
N PHE A 97 12.16 0.61 7.75
CA PHE A 97 13.09 0.34 6.66
C PHE A 97 12.37 0.26 5.31
N SER A 98 11.24 -0.44 5.25
CA SER A 98 10.44 -0.58 4.02
C SER A 98 9.91 0.76 3.52
N ALA A 99 9.41 1.60 4.44
CA ALA A 99 8.96 2.96 4.11
C ALA A 99 10.12 3.82 3.58
N GLY A 100 11.27 3.81 4.26
CA GLY A 100 12.47 4.53 3.83
C GLY A 100 12.97 4.07 2.46
N TYR A 101 12.96 2.77 2.20
CA TYR A 101 13.31 2.19 0.91
C TYR A 101 12.36 2.67 -0.20
N MET A 102 11.05 2.56 0.02
CA MET A 102 10.04 2.99 -0.96
C MET A 102 10.15 4.49 -1.26
N LEU A 103 10.30 5.33 -0.22
CA LEU A 103 10.50 6.77 -0.39
C LEU A 103 11.79 7.08 -1.16
N THR A 104 12.87 6.35 -0.91
CA THR A 104 14.13 6.51 -1.64
C THR A 104 13.96 6.18 -3.13
N VAL A 105 13.30 5.06 -3.45
CA VAL A 105 13.02 4.69 -4.85
C VAL A 105 12.17 5.76 -5.53
N ILE A 106 11.11 6.23 -4.88
CA ILE A 106 10.25 7.31 -5.42
C ILE A 106 11.07 8.59 -5.65
N ALA A 107 11.90 8.98 -4.69
CA ALA A 107 12.76 10.16 -4.80
C ALA A 107 13.76 10.04 -5.98
N LEU A 108 14.37 8.87 -6.18
CA LEU A 108 15.26 8.62 -7.32
C LEU A 108 14.54 8.67 -8.66
N ILE A 109 13.30 8.17 -8.74
CA ILE A 109 12.46 8.29 -9.94
C ILE A 109 12.13 9.76 -10.22
N MET A 110 11.72 10.52 -9.21
CA MET A 110 11.43 11.94 -9.38
C MET A 110 12.67 12.72 -9.82
N LEU A 111 13.82 12.44 -9.21
CA LEU A 111 15.10 13.07 -9.53
C LEU A 111 15.51 12.76 -10.98
N SER A 112 15.36 11.52 -11.43
CA SER A 112 15.70 11.12 -12.81
C SER A 112 14.80 11.81 -13.83
N VAL A 113 13.52 11.99 -13.55
CA VAL A 113 12.60 12.76 -14.41
C VAL A 113 13.05 14.21 -14.52
N VAL A 114 13.41 14.85 -13.40
CA VAL A 114 13.90 16.25 -13.40
C VAL A 114 15.21 16.39 -14.18
N PHE A 115 16.17 15.49 -14.01
CA PHE A 115 17.42 15.53 -14.76
C PHE A 115 17.23 15.26 -16.25
N THR A 116 16.37 14.29 -16.59
CA THR A 116 16.04 14.00 -17.99
C THR A 116 15.39 15.20 -18.66
N TYR A 117 14.46 15.87 -17.96
CA TYR A 117 13.82 17.10 -18.45
C TYR A 117 14.84 18.22 -18.67
N ARG A 118 15.77 18.43 -17.73
CA ARG A 118 16.82 19.47 -17.86
C ARG A 118 17.84 19.19 -18.97
N THR A 119 18.16 17.93 -19.23
CA THR A 119 19.23 17.56 -20.19
C THR A 119 18.75 17.58 -21.63
N PHE A 120 17.46 17.27 -21.88
CA PHE A 120 16.93 17.10 -23.24
C PHE A 120 15.92 18.15 -23.68
N GLY A 121 15.57 19.13 -22.83
CA GLY A 121 14.93 20.40 -23.21
C GLY A 121 13.94 20.34 -24.38
N TYR A 122 12.80 19.67 -24.18
CA TYR A 122 11.58 19.90 -24.96
C TYR A 122 10.58 20.69 -24.12
#